data_AF-X0T708-F1
#
_entry.id   AF-X0T708-F1
#
_cell.length_a   1.000
_cell.length_b   1.000
_cell.length_c   1.000
_cell.angle_alpha   90.00
_cell.angle_beta   90.00
_cell.angle_gamma   90.00
#
_symmetry.space_group_name_H-M   'P 1'
#
loop_
_entity.id
_entity.type
_entity.pdbx_description
1 polymer ?
#
loop_
_entity_poly.entity_id
_entity_poly.type
_entity_poly.pdbx_seq_one_letter_code
_entity_poly.pdbx_strand_id
1 'polypeptide(L)'
;MGYTQFMTSSILVTKLYIPPTRPELVPRPRLIERLNEGLHRKLTLISAPAGFGKTTLVTEWLDSLRLDAKNETQTKNKFAWLSLDEGDNELVRFLTYFIAALNRT
;
A
#
# COMPACT_ATOMS: atom_id res chain seq x y z
N MET A 1 -30.99 -26.05 6.61
CA MET A 1 -31.18 -24.99 7.62
C MET A 1 -29.84 -24.26 7.74
N GLY A 2 -29.77 -23.00 7.29
CA GLY A 2 -28.60 -22.12 7.47
C GLY A 2 -27.56 -22.07 6.35
N TYR A 3 -27.95 -21.83 5.08
CA TYR A 3 -27.00 -21.47 4.03
C TYR A 3 -26.55 -20.01 4.22
N THR A 4 -25.27 -19.84 4.54
CA THR A 4 -24.41 -18.78 4.02
C THR A 4 -25.02 -17.38 3.89
N GLN A 5 -24.99 -16.61 4.98
CA GLN A 5 -24.97 -15.16 4.90
C GLN A 5 -23.52 -14.72 5.03
N PHE A 6 -22.70 -14.90 3.97
CA PHE A 6 -21.47 -14.13 3.86
C PHE A 6 -21.91 -12.68 3.82
N MET A 7 -21.71 -12.00 4.95
CA MET A 7 -22.09 -10.61 5.11
C MET A 7 -21.52 -9.83 3.94
N THR A 8 -22.40 -9.18 3.18
CA THR A 8 -22.05 -8.12 2.25
C THR A 8 -21.48 -6.96 3.05
N SER A 9 -20.26 -7.12 3.58
CA SER A 9 -19.52 -6.01 4.15
C SER A 9 -19.17 -5.09 2.99
N SER A 10 -19.81 -3.93 2.97
CA SER A 10 -19.53 -2.91 1.97
C SER A 10 -18.05 -2.53 2.08
N ILE A 11 -17.29 -2.78 1.01
CA ILE A 11 -15.88 -2.43 0.92
C ILE A 11 -15.77 -0.94 0.62
N LEU A 12 -15.16 -0.18 1.53
CA LEU A 12 -14.78 1.19 1.28
C LEU A 12 -13.56 1.24 0.35
N VAL A 13 -13.80 1.55 -0.92
CA VAL A 13 -12.79 1.59 -1.97
C VAL A 13 -11.64 2.57 -1.65
N THR A 14 -11.93 3.63 -0.89
CA THR A 14 -10.92 4.62 -0.45
C THR A 14 -9.81 4.01 0.40
N LYS A 15 -10.07 2.91 1.13
CA LYS A 15 -9.04 2.17 1.87
C LYS A 15 -8.07 1.42 0.97
N LEU A 16 -8.46 1.16 -0.27
CA LEU A 16 -7.71 0.38 -1.24
C LEU A 16 -6.99 1.26 -2.28
N TYR A 17 -7.14 2.57 -2.18
CA TYR A 17 -6.65 3.53 -3.15
C TYR A 17 -5.26 4.05 -2.76
N ILE A 18 -4.28 3.89 -3.65
CA ILE A 18 -2.95 4.50 -3.49
C ILE A 18 -3.11 6.02 -3.67
N PRO A 19 -2.76 6.84 -2.67
CA PRO A 19 -2.82 8.29 -2.82
C PRO A 19 -1.90 8.75 -3.97
N PRO A 20 -2.32 9.71 -4.81
CA PRO A 20 -1.47 10.23 -5.86
C PRO A 20 -0.24 10.92 -5.25
N THR A 21 0.90 10.78 -5.92
CA THR A 21 2.07 11.61 -5.67
C THR A 21 1.75 13.06 -6.03
N ARG A 22 2.24 13.99 -5.21
CA ARG A 22 2.07 15.42 -5.47
C ARG A 22 3.20 15.89 -6.41
N PRO A 23 2.96 16.82 -7.35
CA PRO A 23 4.00 17.29 -8.26
C PRO A 23 5.14 18.03 -7.55
N GLU A 24 4.82 18.74 -6.47
CA GLU A 24 5.74 19.65 -5.76
C GLU A 24 6.48 18.97 -4.58
N LEU A 25 6.82 17.70 -4.73
CA LEU A 25 7.55 16.98 -3.68
C LEU A 25 9.04 17.29 -3.73
N VAL A 26 9.60 17.61 -2.57
CA VAL A 26 11.06 17.68 -2.39
C VAL A 26 11.60 16.25 -2.43
N PRO A 27 12.47 15.89 -3.39
CA PRO A 27 12.97 14.53 -3.53
C PRO A 27 13.70 14.04 -2.28
N ARG A 28 13.50 12.77 -1.90
CA ARG A 28 14.11 12.16 -0.71
C ARG A 28 14.95 10.92 -1.05
N PRO A 29 15.97 11.01 -1.92
CA PRO A 29 16.69 9.86 -2.45
C PRO A 29 17.28 8.95 -1.36
N ARG A 30 17.83 9.52 -0.29
CA ARG A 30 18.38 8.74 0.85
C ARG A 30 17.33 7.88 1.55
N LEU A 31 16.07 8.31 1.61
CA LEU A 31 15.00 7.51 2.22
C LEU A 31 14.48 6.45 1.24
N ILE A 32 14.45 6.77 -0.05
CA ILE A 32 14.11 5.82 -1.13
C ILE A 32 15.12 4.66 -1.16
N GLU A 33 16.43 4.96 -1.10
CA GLU A 33 17.50 3.96 -1.02
C GLU A 33 17.31 3.02 0.18
N ARG A 34 17.03 3.58 1.37
CA ARG A 34 16.75 2.79 2.57
C ARG A 34 15.50 1.91 2.45
N LEU A 35 14.48 2.35 1.71
CA LEU A 35 13.30 1.53 1.43
C LEU A 35 13.61 0.42 0.43
N ASN A 36 14.46 0.69 -0.57
CA ASN A 36 14.95 -0.32 -1.52
C ASN A 36 15.74 -1.42 -0.80
N GLU A 37 16.63 -1.08 0.13
CA GLU A 37 17.31 -2.07 0.98
C GLU A 37 16.32 -2.94 1.77
N GLY A 38 15.16 -2.37 2.13
CA GLY A 38 14.07 -3.04 2.80
C GLY A 38 13.32 -4.07 1.94
N LEU A 39 13.45 -4.03 0.61
CA LEU A 39 12.80 -5.01 -0.29
C LEU A 39 13.29 -6.44 -0.08
N HIS A 40 14.51 -6.61 0.47
CA HIS A 40 15.07 -7.92 0.80
C HIS A 40 14.50 -8.50 2.10
N ARG A 41 13.58 -7.79 2.78
CA ARG A 41 12.98 -8.21 4.05
C ARG A 41 11.49 -8.53 3.86
N LYS A 42 10.95 -9.37 4.75
CA LYS A 42 9.51 -9.71 4.74
C LYS A 42 8.61 -8.55 5.18
N LEU A 43 9.14 -7.62 5.97
CA LEU A 43 8.40 -6.48 6.52
C LEU A 43 9.33 -5.29 6.74
N THR A 44 8.91 -4.13 6.24
CA THR A 44 9.54 -2.84 6.50
C THR A 44 8.54 -1.93 7.21
N LEU A 45 8.89 -1.45 8.40
CA LEU A 45 8.08 -0.52 9.19
C LEU A 45 8.59 0.91 9.03
N ILE A 46 7.71 1.82 8.63
CA ILE A 46 7.99 3.26 8.57
C ILE A 46 7.28 3.93 9.76
N SER A 47 8.06 4.42 10.72
CA SER A 47 7.54 5.13 11.90
C SER A 47 8.03 6.57 11.94
N ALA A 48 7.10 7.50 12.15
CA ALA A 48 7.34 8.93 12.31
C ALA A 48 6.06 9.59 12.86
N PRO A 49 6.12 10.79 13.48
CA PRO A 49 4.94 11.51 13.94
C PRO A 49 3.95 11.84 12.81
N ALA A 50 2.74 12.27 13.17
CA ALA A 50 1.76 12.76 12.21
C ALA A 50 2.33 13.97 11.43
N GLY A 51 2.01 14.08 10.14
CA GLY A 51 2.49 15.17 9.29
C GLY A 51 3.91 15.04 8.71
N PHE A 52 4.71 14.07 9.14
CA PHE A 52 6.10 13.88 8.65
C PHE A 52 6.23 13.32 7.22
N GLY A 53 5.11 13.11 6.52
CA GLY A 53 5.12 12.67 5.12
C GLY A 53 5.36 11.16 4.92
N LYS A 54 4.99 10.30 5.88
CA LYS A 54 5.12 8.84 5.72
C LYS A 54 4.42 8.31 4.46
N THR A 55 3.15 8.65 4.29
CA THR A 55 2.35 8.28 3.12
C THR A 55 2.97 8.83 1.84
N THR A 56 3.43 10.08 1.88
CA THR A 56 4.12 10.73 0.76
C THR A 56 5.41 10.01 0.37
N LEU A 57 6.21 9.57 1.34
CA LEU A 57 7.43 8.82 1.10
C LEU A 57 7.12 7.47 0.43
N VAL A 58 6.08 6.77 0.90
CA VAL A 58 5.69 5.49 0.29
C VAL A 58 5.20 5.71 -1.14
N THR A 59 4.41 6.75 -1.41
CA THR A 59 3.92 6.99 -2.78
C THR A 59 5.07 7.42 -3.73
N GLU A 60 6.01 8.24 -3.26
CA GLU A 60 7.25 8.57 -4.00
C GLU A 60 8.07 7.30 -4.31
N TRP A 61 8.19 6.39 -3.34
CA TRP A 61 8.87 5.11 -3.52
C TRP A 61 8.19 4.17 -4.52
N LEU A 62 6.87 4.07 -4.48
CA LEU A 62 6.12 3.28 -5.46
C LEU A 62 6.32 3.82 -6.89
N ASP A 63 6.41 5.15 -7.05
CA ASP A 63 6.68 5.76 -8.35
C ASP A 63 8.12 5.49 -8.83
N SER A 64 9.13 5.52 -7.96
CA SER A 64 10.50 5.15 -8.35
C SER A 64 10.56 3.71 -8.85
N LEU A 65 9.92 2.77 -8.13
CA LEU A 65 9.86 1.35 -8.53
C LEU A 65 9.10 1.12 -9.84
N ARG A 66 8.14 1.98 -10.19
CA ARG A 66 7.44 1.94 -11.49
C ARG A 66 8.31 2.43 -12.63
N LEU A 67 9.16 3.44 -12.38
CA LEU A 67 10.08 3.99 -13.38
C LEU A 67 11.18 2.99 -13.68
N ASP A 68 11.73 2.33 -12.66
CA ASP A 68 12.77 1.31 -12.84
C ASP A 68 12.27 0.13 -13.68
N ALA A 69 11.04 -0.34 -13.43
CA ALA A 69 10.41 -1.44 -14.18
C ALA A 69 10.11 -1.12 -15.66
N LYS A 70 10.09 0.15 -16.08
CA LYS A 70 9.91 0.52 -17.50
C LYS A 70 11.20 0.37 -18.31
N ASN A 71 12.35 0.34 -17.65
CA ASN A 71 13.66 0.33 -18.29
C ASN A 71 14.21 -1.09 -18.50
N GLU A 72 13.59 -2.11 -17.89
CA GLU A 72 13.97 -3.52 -18.03
C GLU A 72 12.77 -4.35 -18.51
N THR A 73 13.01 -5.43 -19.28
CA THR A 73 12.00 -6.40 -19.74
C THR A 73 11.44 -7.26 -18.59
N GLN A 74 11.36 -6.70 -17.39
CA GLN A 74 11.00 -7.37 -16.15
C GLN A 74 9.54 -7.16 -15.78
N THR A 75 9.03 -8.17 -15.07
CA THR A 75 7.69 -8.28 -14.50
C THR A 75 7.15 -6.96 -13.98
N LYS A 76 5.96 -6.57 -14.44
CA LYS A 76 5.25 -5.37 -14.00
C LYS A 76 5.10 -5.40 -12.47
N ASN A 77 5.76 -4.46 -11.79
CA ASN A 77 5.65 -4.32 -10.33
C ASN A 77 4.18 -4.05 -9.94
N LYS A 78 3.64 -4.96 -9.13
CA LYS A 78 2.25 -4.96 -8.65
C LYS A 78 2.23 -4.51 -7.19
N PHE A 79 1.43 -3.51 -6.87
CA PHE A 79 1.36 -2.92 -5.53
C PHE A 79 -0.07 -2.88 -5.01
N ALA A 80 -0.31 -3.54 -3.87
CA ALA A 80 -1.57 -3.45 -3.16
C ALA A 80 -1.47 -2.38 -2.07
N TRP A 81 -2.57 -1.66 -1.83
CA TRP A 81 -2.68 -0.68 -0.76
C TRP A 81 -3.83 -1.04 0.16
N LEU A 82 -3.59 -0.95 1.46
CA LEU A 82 -4.61 -1.11 2.48
C LEU A 82 -4.39 -0.10 3.60
N SER A 83 -5.29 0.86 3.71
CA SER A 83 -5.38 1.78 4.84
C SER A 83 -6.17 1.11 5.97
N LEU A 84 -5.54 0.98 7.14
CA LEU A 84 -6.16 0.40 8.34
C LEU A 84 -6.63 1.50 9.30
N ASP A 85 -7.79 1.28 9.93
CA ASP A 85 -8.28 2.04 11.08
C ASP A 85 -8.72 1.11 12.22
N GLU A 86 -9.13 1.69 13.35
CA GLU A 86 -9.57 0.95 14.54
C GLU A 86 -10.71 -0.03 14.25
N GLY A 87 -11.57 0.28 13.27
CA GLY A 87 -12.68 -0.56 12.87
C GLY A 87 -12.26 -1.85 12.17
N ASP A 88 -11.00 -1.96 11.74
CA ASP A 88 -10.45 -3.14 11.07
C ASP A 88 -9.81 -4.14 12.06
N ASN A 89 -9.94 -3.93 13.37
CA ASN A 89 -9.51 -4.87 14.41
C ASN A 89 -10.47 -6.09 14.56
N GLU A 90 -11.21 -6.42 13.50
CA GLU A 90 -12.06 -7.60 13.40
C GLU A 90 -11.51 -8.46 12.26
N LEU A 91 -11.23 -9.74 12.55
CA LEU A 91 -10.45 -10.61 11.67
C LEU A 91 -11.10 -10.78 10.29
N VAL A 92 -12.42 -10.99 10.22
CA VAL A 92 -13.13 -11.21 8.96
C VAL A 92 -13.08 -9.94 8.11
N ARG A 93 -13.27 -8.76 8.71
CA ARG A 93 -13.18 -7.47 8.06
C ARG A 93 -11.76 -7.17 7.57
N PHE A 94 -10.74 -7.39 8.40
CA PHE A 94 -9.34 -7.26 8.01
C PHE A 94 -9.03 -8.14 6.79
N LEU A 95 -9.37 -9.43 6.85
CA LEU A 95 -9.13 -10.36 5.75
C LEU A 95 -9.93 -9.99 4.49
N THR A 96 -11.16 -9.50 4.65
CA THR A 96 -11.97 -9.02 3.52
C THR A 96 -11.27 -7.87 2.79
N TYR A 97 -10.81 -6.85 3.52
CA TYR A 97 -10.09 -5.72 2.93
C TYR A 97 -8.72 -6.13 2.38
N PHE A 98 -8.01 -7.03 3.05
CA PHE A 98 -6.71 -7.55 2.62
C PHE A 98 -6.82 -8.29 1.28
N ILE A 99 -7.77 -9.22 1.15
CA ILE A 99 -8.03 -9.94 -0.11
C ILE A 99 -8.48 -8.95 -1.20
N ALA A 100 -9.35 -7.98 -0.85
CA ALA A 100 -9.79 -6.96 -1.79
C ALA A 100 -8.65 -6.08 -2.31
N ALA A 101 -7.65 -5.77 -1.47
CA ALA A 101 -6.45 -5.04 -1.88
C ALA A 101 -5.59 -5.84 -2.87
N LEU A 102 -5.39 -7.15 -2.62
CA LEU A 102 -4.61 -8.02 -3.48
C LEU A 102 -5.26 -8.21 -4.87
N ASN A 103 -6.58 -8.34 -4.91
CA ASN A 103 -7.33 -8.49 -6.17
C ASN A 103 -7.31 -7.23 -7.07
N ARG A 104 -6.78 -6.10 -6.59
CA ARG A 104 -6.63 -4.85 -7.37
C ARG A 104 -5.27 -4.67 -8.05
N THR A 105 -4.37 -5.64 -7.90
CA THR A 105 -3.01 -5.60 -8.48
C THR A 105 -2.90 -6.24 -9.85
#